data_AF-A0A3P1XZS9-F1
#
_entry.id   AF-A0A3P1XZS9-F1
#
_cell.length_a   1.000
_cell.length_b   1.000
_cell.length_c   1.000
_cell.angle_alpha   90.00
_cell.angle_beta   90.00
_cell.angle_gamma   90.00
#
_symmetry.space_group_name_H-M   'P 1'
#
loop_
_entity.id
_entity.type
_entity.pdbx_description
1 polymer ?
#
loop_
_entity_poly.entity_id
_entity_poly.type
_entity_poly.pdbx_seq_one_letter_code
_entity_poly.pdbx_strand_id
1 'polypeptide(L)'
;FNPPRLPVGGGTSLGAALRELTVQIDTQVRKTTHEAKGDWKPVVYLLTDGRPTDDTTAEVKRWKDHYASKVNLIAVGLGPSADLNTLRQLTENVMLFTESQEGDFTRIIKWITASVTAHSRSVGDDKQPELSQTEYIVRLAKDEPVKAYDENCVTLTGRCSKTRRPYLMKYERPPARISGLDFSLNLNSFNIAGCYPIDEDYFAWSDATATGLQVNTSELHGVPGCPHCGNASAFALCSCGKLL
;
A
#
# COMPACT_ATOMS: atom_id res chain seq x y z
N PHE A 1 26.49 -4.77 0.20
CA PHE A 1 25.14 -5.04 0.74
C PHE A 1 24.40 -5.87 -0.28
N ASN A 2 23.90 -7.04 0.10
CA ASN A 2 23.06 -7.87 -0.75
C ASN A 2 21.63 -7.80 -0.18
N PRO A 3 20.72 -6.99 -0.75
CA PRO A 3 19.38 -6.84 -0.20
C PRO A 3 18.66 -8.19 -0.20
N PRO A 4 17.88 -8.51 0.85
CA PRO A 4 17.02 -9.68 0.82
C PRO A 4 16.00 -9.54 -0.32
N ARG A 5 15.59 -10.67 -0.90
CA ARG A 5 14.43 -10.69 -1.79
C ARG A 5 13.18 -10.44 -0.96
N LEU A 6 12.43 -9.40 -1.30
CA LEU A 6 11.10 -9.16 -0.74
C LEU A 6 10.10 -9.82 -1.70
N PRO A 7 9.48 -10.94 -1.31
CA PRO A 7 8.48 -11.57 -2.13
C PRO A 7 7.25 -10.67 -2.24
N VAL A 8 6.57 -10.74 -3.38
CA VAL A 8 5.34 -9.99 -3.63
C VAL A 8 4.16 -10.93 -3.46
N GLY A 9 3.09 -10.46 -2.83
CA GLY A 9 1.80 -11.16 -2.74
C GLY A 9 0.65 -10.24 -3.14
N GLY A 10 -0.50 -10.82 -3.44
CA GLY A 10 -1.74 -10.09 -3.69
C GLY A 10 -2.47 -9.73 -2.39
N GLY A 11 -3.07 -8.54 -2.38
CA GLY A 11 -3.82 -7.98 -1.26
C GLY A 11 -3.03 -6.97 -0.43
N THR A 12 -3.73 -6.29 0.47
CA THR A 12 -3.18 -5.30 1.41
C THR A 12 -3.70 -5.62 2.81
N SER A 13 -3.03 -6.54 3.51
CA SER A 13 -3.44 -7.00 4.85
C SER A 13 -2.96 -6.06 5.97
N LEU A 14 -3.54 -4.87 6.05
CA LEU A 14 -3.15 -3.85 7.04
C LEU A 14 -3.49 -4.29 8.46
N GLY A 15 -4.61 -4.97 8.68
CA GLY A 15 -5.00 -5.49 9.98
C GLY A 15 -3.98 -6.51 10.50
N ALA A 16 -3.60 -7.46 9.65
CA ALA A 16 -2.54 -8.42 9.98
C ALA A 16 -1.20 -7.73 10.30
N ALA A 17 -0.82 -6.71 9.52
CA ALA A 17 0.39 -5.94 9.76
C ALA A 17 0.36 -5.19 11.10
N LEU A 18 -0.79 -4.58 11.46
CA LEU A 18 -0.98 -3.92 12.76
C LEU A 18 -0.89 -4.92 13.91
N ARG A 19 -1.48 -6.10 13.76
CA ARG A 19 -1.37 -7.16 14.77
C ARG A 19 0.07 -7.54 15.00
N GLU A 20 0.82 -7.83 13.93
CA GLU A 20 2.24 -8.19 14.05
C GLU A 20 3.06 -7.05 14.66
N LEU A 21 2.81 -5.81 14.24
CA LEU A 21 3.45 -4.63 14.82
C LEU A 21 3.24 -4.57 16.34
N THR A 22 2.02 -4.77 16.83
CA THR A 22 1.75 -4.75 18.28
C THR A 22 2.46 -5.88 19.02
N VAL A 23 2.55 -7.08 18.43
CA VAL A 23 3.31 -8.20 19.00
C VAL A 23 4.79 -7.85 19.11
N GLN A 24 5.37 -7.26 18.06
CA GLN A 24 6.78 -6.84 18.08
C GLN A 24 7.02 -5.73 19.10
N ILE A 25 6.11 -4.76 19.23
CA ILE A 25 6.22 -3.72 20.26
C ILE A 25 6.21 -4.35 21.66
N ASP A 26 5.26 -5.24 21.93
CA ASP A 26 5.11 -5.84 23.26
C ASP A 26 6.28 -6.76 23.64
N THR A 27 6.93 -7.37 22.66
CA THR A 27 8.02 -8.33 22.88
C THR A 27 9.41 -7.71 22.83
N GLN A 28 9.63 -6.69 22.00
CA GLN A 28 10.97 -6.12 21.76
C GLN A 28 11.22 -4.85 22.56
N VAL A 29 10.19 -4.04 22.83
CA VAL A 29 10.37 -2.73 23.49
C VAL A 29 10.60 -2.95 24.99
N ARG A 30 11.79 -2.58 25.45
CA ARG A 30 12.19 -2.72 26.87
C ARG A 30 11.75 -1.50 27.63
N LYS A 31 10.85 -1.65 28.60
CA LYS A 31 10.40 -0.54 29.45
C LYS A 31 11.48 -0.16 30.45
N THR A 32 11.55 1.12 30.78
CA THR A 32 12.39 1.62 31.88
C THR A 32 11.99 0.97 33.19
N THR A 33 12.97 0.47 33.93
CA THR A 33 12.84 -0.03 35.30
C THR A 33 13.53 0.93 36.26
N HIS A 34 13.49 0.65 37.56
CA HIS A 34 14.20 1.46 38.55
C HIS A 34 15.73 1.35 38.40
N GLU A 35 16.20 0.24 37.86
CA GLU A 35 17.61 -0.12 37.74
C GLU A 35 18.21 0.29 36.38
N ALA A 36 17.39 0.34 35.33
CA ALA A 36 17.87 0.61 33.97
C ALA A 36 16.87 1.44 33.15
N LYS A 37 17.42 2.41 32.40
CA LYS A 37 16.68 3.14 31.36
C LYS A 37 16.34 2.19 30.22
N GLY A 38 15.07 2.14 29.84
CA GLY A 38 14.57 1.38 28.71
C GLY A 38 14.38 2.23 27.46
N ASP A 39 13.80 1.60 26.45
CA ASP A 39 13.37 2.24 25.21
C ASP A 39 12.27 3.25 25.49
N TRP A 40 12.36 4.40 24.82
CA TRP A 40 11.37 5.46 24.93
C TRP A 40 10.70 5.67 23.58
N LYS A 41 9.36 5.58 23.58
CA LYS A 41 8.45 5.92 22.48
C LYS A 41 8.98 5.51 21.08
N PRO A 42 8.84 4.22 20.69
CA PRO A 42 9.34 3.75 19.39
C PRO A 42 8.72 4.53 18.23
N VAL A 43 9.47 4.65 17.14
CA VAL A 43 9.02 5.30 15.90
C VAL A 43 8.66 4.23 14.87
N VAL A 44 7.48 4.36 14.26
CA VAL A 44 6.99 3.43 13.23
C VAL A 44 6.67 4.22 11.96
N TYR A 45 7.19 3.77 10.82
CA TYR A 45 6.83 4.30 9.51
C TYR A 45 5.92 3.30 8.80
N LEU A 46 4.71 3.73 8.45
CA LEU A 46 3.75 2.95 7.67
C LEU A 46 3.67 3.52 6.26
N LEU A 47 4.10 2.76 5.26
CA LEU A 47 4.06 3.14 3.85
C LEU A 47 3.02 2.27 3.14
N THR A 48 1.97 2.89 2.59
CA THR A 48 0.86 2.17 1.93
C THR A 48 0.01 3.16 1.14
N ASP A 49 -0.82 2.70 0.21
CA ASP A 49 -1.89 3.51 -0.40
C ASP A 49 -3.13 3.65 0.50
N GLY A 50 -3.15 3.01 1.69
CA GLY A 50 -4.23 3.18 2.67
C GLY A 50 -5.54 2.47 2.32
N ARG A 51 -5.52 1.54 1.36
CA ARG A 51 -6.69 0.76 0.92
C ARG A 51 -6.54 -0.72 1.31
N PRO A 52 -6.83 -1.07 2.58
CA PRO A 52 -6.71 -2.45 3.03
C PRO A 52 -7.74 -3.36 2.35
N THR A 53 -7.35 -4.61 2.09
CA THR A 53 -8.26 -5.65 1.57
C THR A 53 -8.74 -6.61 2.65
N ASP A 54 -8.23 -6.48 3.88
CA ASP A 54 -8.67 -7.21 5.07
C ASP A 54 -9.56 -6.37 6.00
N ASP A 55 -10.24 -7.02 6.94
CA ASP A 55 -10.97 -6.29 7.99
C ASP A 55 -10.00 -5.74 9.04
N THR A 56 -9.83 -4.42 9.04
CA THR A 56 -8.92 -3.71 9.93
C THR A 56 -9.57 -3.25 11.24
N THR A 57 -10.90 -3.38 11.38
CA THR A 57 -11.69 -2.72 12.43
C THR A 57 -11.19 -3.04 13.84
N ALA A 58 -10.97 -4.33 14.13
CA ALA A 58 -10.56 -4.79 15.45
C ALA A 58 -9.15 -4.30 15.83
N GLU A 59 -8.20 -4.36 14.88
CA GLU A 59 -6.80 -3.99 15.13
C GLU A 59 -6.62 -2.48 15.16
N VAL A 60 -7.37 -1.72 14.36
CA VAL A 60 -7.42 -0.24 14.44
C VAL A 60 -7.94 0.20 15.82
N LYS A 61 -9.00 -0.44 16.33
CA LYS A 61 -9.51 -0.15 17.67
C LYS A 61 -8.46 -0.45 18.73
N ARG A 62 -7.85 -1.65 18.69
CA ARG A 62 -6.79 -2.06 19.61
C ARG A 62 -5.60 -1.08 19.59
N TRP A 63 -5.19 -0.64 18.40
CA TRP A 63 -4.14 0.34 18.21
C TRP A 63 -4.44 1.66 18.94
N LYS A 64 -5.63 2.24 18.70
CA LYS A 64 -6.08 3.48 19.33
C LYS A 64 -6.12 3.37 20.85
N ASP A 65 -6.69 2.28 21.36
CA ASP A 65 -6.92 2.08 22.80
C ASP A 65 -5.60 1.88 23.59
N HIS A 66 -4.59 1.28 22.97
CA HIS A 66 -3.43 0.77 23.71
C HIS A 66 -2.05 1.27 23.26
N TYR A 67 -1.89 1.72 22.02
CA TYR A 67 -0.56 1.96 21.42
C TYR A 67 -0.38 3.39 20.86
N ALA A 68 -1.43 4.03 20.36
CA ALA A 68 -1.33 5.36 19.71
C ALA A 68 -0.64 6.42 20.57
N SER A 69 -0.83 6.40 21.90
CA SER A 69 -0.16 7.34 22.83
C SER A 69 1.30 6.95 23.18
N LYS A 70 1.69 5.70 22.93
CA LYS A 70 3.00 5.12 23.32
C LYS A 70 3.99 5.02 22.17
N VAL A 71 3.53 5.20 20.93
CA VAL A 71 4.30 5.02 19.71
C VAL A 71 4.24 6.30 18.89
N ASN A 72 5.35 6.70 18.27
CA ASN A 72 5.33 7.74 17.24
C ASN A 72 5.12 7.10 15.87
N LEU A 73 3.87 6.94 15.44
CA LEU A 73 3.53 6.43 14.12
C LEU A 73 3.49 7.58 13.11
N ILE A 74 4.20 7.41 11.99
CA ILE A 74 4.17 8.29 10.83
C ILE A 74 3.64 7.47 9.65
N ALA A 75 2.50 7.87 9.11
CA ALA A 75 1.90 7.20 7.95
C ALA A 75 2.18 7.98 6.67
N VAL A 76 2.63 7.30 5.63
CA VAL A 76 2.94 7.87 4.32
C VAL A 76 2.07 7.17 3.28
N GLY A 77 1.03 7.87 2.83
CA GLY A 77 0.20 7.51 1.70
C GLY A 77 1.00 7.52 0.41
N LEU A 78 1.00 6.44 -0.38
CA LEU A 78 1.75 6.35 -1.63
C LEU A 78 0.80 6.42 -2.83
N GLY A 79 1.11 7.33 -3.76
CA GLY A 79 0.44 7.41 -5.06
C GLY A 79 -0.81 8.31 -5.08
N PRO A 80 -1.30 8.66 -6.28
CA PRO A 80 -2.37 9.65 -6.46
C PRO A 80 -3.73 9.19 -5.93
N SER A 81 -3.91 7.88 -5.73
CA SER A 81 -5.16 7.27 -5.30
C SER A 81 -5.17 6.86 -3.82
N ALA A 82 -4.15 7.28 -3.06
CA ALA A 82 -4.02 6.88 -1.67
C ALA A 82 -5.19 7.38 -0.81
N ASP A 83 -5.75 6.49 0.00
CA ASP A 83 -6.78 6.81 0.98
C ASP A 83 -6.15 7.16 2.33
N LEU A 84 -6.10 8.47 2.61
CA LEU A 84 -5.57 8.99 3.86
C LEU A 84 -6.54 8.84 5.04
N ASN A 85 -7.83 8.55 4.81
CA ASN A 85 -8.79 8.43 5.91
C ASN A 85 -8.46 7.22 6.78
N THR A 86 -8.17 6.07 6.18
CA THR A 86 -7.71 4.88 6.90
C THR A 86 -6.45 5.19 7.71
N LEU A 87 -5.50 5.94 7.14
CA LEU A 87 -4.24 6.28 7.81
C LEU A 87 -4.43 7.26 8.97
N ARG A 88 -5.34 8.23 8.83
CA ARG A 88 -5.70 9.19 9.90
C ARG A 88 -6.36 8.53 11.10
N GLN A 89 -6.97 7.35 10.93
CA GLN A 89 -7.45 6.58 12.07
C GLN A 89 -6.30 6.04 12.93
N LEU A 90 -5.07 5.93 12.40
CA LEU A 90 -3.93 5.37 13.12
C LEU A 90 -3.05 6.44 13.76
N THR A 91 -2.91 7.61 13.13
CA THR A 91 -2.05 8.72 13.58
C THR A 91 -2.48 10.06 13.00
N GLU A 92 -2.13 11.14 13.69
CA GLU A 92 -2.24 12.52 13.17
C GLU A 92 -1.10 12.84 12.18
N ASN A 93 0.03 12.13 12.27
CA ASN A 93 1.20 12.32 11.41
C ASN A 93 1.03 11.58 10.08
N VAL A 94 0.16 12.09 9.22
CA VAL A 94 -0.10 11.52 7.88
C VAL A 94 0.48 12.41 6.79
N MET A 95 1.24 11.80 5.89
CA MET A 95 1.82 12.43 4.71
C MET A 95 1.27 11.74 3.47
N LEU A 96 1.13 12.46 2.36
CA LEU A 96 0.99 11.83 1.06
C LEU A 96 2.29 12.02 0.28
N PHE A 97 2.69 10.99 -0.42
CA PHE A 97 3.75 11.03 -1.39
C PHE A 97 3.19 10.72 -2.77
N THR A 98 3.31 11.70 -3.65
CA THR A 98 3.09 11.55 -5.08
C THR A 98 4.38 11.90 -5.78
N GLU A 99 5.00 10.91 -6.42
CA GLU A 99 6.19 11.15 -7.22
C GLU A 99 5.83 12.10 -8.38
N SER A 100 6.40 13.30 -8.35
CA SER A 100 6.14 14.35 -9.34
C SER A 100 7.39 14.66 -10.16
N GLN A 101 8.56 14.51 -9.53
CA GLN A 101 9.87 14.69 -10.14
C GLN A 101 10.80 13.53 -9.80
N GLU A 102 11.74 13.27 -10.70
CA GLU A 102 12.82 12.33 -10.47
C GLU A 102 13.61 12.70 -9.20
N GLY A 103 13.73 11.75 -8.27
CA GLY A 103 14.47 11.93 -7.02
C GLY A 103 13.63 12.34 -5.81
N ASP A 104 12.32 12.57 -5.95
CA ASP A 104 11.43 12.86 -4.82
C ASP A 104 11.41 11.69 -3.81
N PHE A 105 11.41 10.44 -4.31
CA PHE A 105 11.49 9.26 -3.45
C PHE A 105 12.79 9.25 -2.63
N THR A 106 13.92 9.58 -3.25
CA THR A 106 15.23 9.68 -2.56
C THR A 106 15.19 10.74 -1.45
N ARG A 107 14.49 11.86 -1.67
CA ARG A 107 14.32 12.91 -0.65
C ARG A 107 13.52 12.41 0.54
N ILE A 108 12.46 11.64 0.31
CA ILE A 108 11.70 11.01 1.40
C ILE A 108 12.56 10.07 2.21
N ILE A 109 13.32 9.18 1.57
CA ILE A 109 14.18 8.23 2.30
C ILE A 109 15.25 8.97 3.11
N LYS A 110 15.83 10.05 2.56
CA LYS A 110 16.77 10.91 3.30
C LYS A 110 16.10 11.56 4.51
N TRP A 111 14.87 12.03 4.37
CA TRP A 111 14.10 12.59 5.49
C TRP A 111 13.78 11.54 6.56
N ILE A 112 13.35 10.33 6.19
CA ILE A 112 13.14 9.21 7.14
C ILE A 112 14.44 8.94 7.90
N THR A 113 15.57 8.85 7.19
CA THR A 113 16.89 8.62 7.80
C THR A 113 17.28 9.72 8.79
N ALA A 114 17.07 10.98 8.41
CA ALA A 114 17.36 12.12 9.28
C ALA A 114 16.45 12.15 10.53
N SER A 115 15.17 11.84 10.37
CA SER A 115 14.21 11.83 11.48
C SER A 115 14.47 10.71 12.49
N VAL A 116 14.92 9.52 12.05
CA VAL A 116 15.41 8.45 12.95
C VAL A 116 16.65 8.90 13.73
N THR A 117 17.59 9.58 13.07
CA THR A 117 18.82 10.07 13.70
C THR A 117 18.52 11.12 14.78
N ALA A 118 17.57 12.03 14.51
CA ALA A 118 17.14 13.03 15.48
C ALA A 118 16.48 12.39 16.72
N HIS A 119 15.57 11.41 16.52
CA HIS A 119 14.91 10.70 17.62
C HIS A 119 15.89 9.90 18.50
N SER A 120 16.98 9.40 17.93
CA SER A 120 17.97 8.62 18.68
C SER A 120 18.84 9.48 19.62
N ARG A 121 18.95 10.80 19.39
CA ARG A 121 19.91 11.67 20.08
C ARG A 121 19.33 12.43 21.28
N SER A 122 18.01 12.55 21.43
CA SER A 122 17.40 13.40 22.46
C SER A 122 16.18 12.77 23.14
N VAL A 123 16.19 12.79 24.48
CA VAL A 123 14.99 12.67 25.34
C VAL A 123 14.71 14.03 26.03
N GLY A 124 15.37 15.09 25.56
CA GLY A 124 15.30 16.44 26.14
C GLY A 124 15.32 17.51 25.05
N ASP A 125 14.14 18.07 24.78
CA ASP A 125 13.88 19.36 24.13
C ASP A 125 14.39 19.62 22.69
N ASP A 126 14.90 18.61 21.98
CA ASP A 126 15.07 18.75 20.53
C ASP A 126 13.72 18.57 19.85
N LYS A 127 13.14 19.69 19.41
CA LYS A 127 12.02 19.69 18.47
C LYS A 127 12.37 18.74 17.32
N GLN A 128 11.49 17.77 17.05
CA GLN A 128 11.51 17.04 15.77
C GLN A 128 11.72 18.08 14.66
N PRO A 129 12.59 17.84 13.66
CA PRO A 129 12.82 18.82 12.60
C PRO A 129 11.46 19.30 12.11
N GLU A 130 11.18 20.59 12.36
CA GLU A 130 9.84 21.12 12.09
C GLU A 130 9.57 20.91 10.61
N LEU A 131 8.50 20.17 10.34
CA LEU A 131 7.93 19.93 9.03
C LEU A 131 7.28 21.22 8.52
N SER A 132 8.05 22.30 8.54
CA SER A 132 7.65 23.59 8.00
C SER A 132 7.42 23.39 6.50
N GLN A 133 6.14 23.48 6.13
CA GLN A 133 5.61 23.51 4.75
C GLN A 133 5.32 22.15 4.08
N THR A 134 4.54 21.28 4.73
CA THR A 134 3.80 20.20 4.03
C THR A 134 2.29 20.50 3.95
N GLU A 135 1.91 21.76 3.72
CA GLU A 135 0.52 22.21 3.54
C GLU A 135 -0.19 21.64 2.30
N TYR A 136 0.47 20.83 1.47
CA TYR A 136 -0.05 20.53 0.13
C TYR A 136 -0.99 19.32 0.02
N ILE A 137 -1.36 18.61 1.10
CA ILE A 137 -2.04 17.31 0.89
C ILE A 137 -3.05 16.87 1.94
N VAL A 138 -4.12 17.64 2.10
CA VAL A 138 -5.35 17.14 2.75
C VAL A 138 -6.49 17.25 1.74
N ARG A 139 -6.83 16.14 1.08
CA ARG A 139 -8.21 15.95 0.61
C ARG A 139 -8.99 15.32 1.78
N LEU A 140 -10.08 15.97 2.16
CA LEU A 140 -11.15 15.36 2.93
C LEU A 140 -11.70 14.23 2.07
N ALA A 141 -11.40 12.98 2.41
CA ALA A 141 -12.14 11.87 1.82
C ALA A 141 -13.50 11.82 2.52
N LYS A 142 -14.56 11.67 1.72
CA LYS A 142 -15.91 11.47 2.23
C LYS A 142 -15.95 10.13 2.98
N ASP A 143 -16.83 10.02 3.97
CA ASP A 143 -17.12 8.75 4.62
C ASP A 143 -17.64 7.77 3.55
N GLU A 144 -16.73 6.97 2.99
CA GLU A 144 -17.09 5.83 2.16
C GLU A 144 -16.88 4.54 2.96
N PRO A 145 -17.80 3.57 2.86
CA PRO A 145 -17.65 2.30 3.55
C PRO A 145 -16.33 1.64 3.12
N VAL A 146 -15.59 1.09 4.08
CA VAL A 146 -14.38 0.29 3.81
C VAL A 146 -14.81 -0.90 2.96
N LYS A 147 -14.44 -0.89 1.68
CA LYS A 147 -14.62 -2.02 0.77
C LYS A 147 -13.39 -2.91 0.88
N ALA A 148 -13.58 -4.22 0.86
CA ALA A 148 -12.49 -5.20 0.90
C ALA A 148 -11.63 -5.24 -0.40
N TYR A 149 -11.83 -4.30 -1.32
CA TYR A 149 -11.21 -4.28 -2.63
C TYR A 149 -10.92 -2.86 -3.10
N ASP A 150 -9.86 -2.69 -3.90
CA ASP A 150 -9.53 -1.41 -4.52
C ASP A 150 -10.38 -1.18 -5.78
N GLU A 151 -11.03 -0.02 -5.86
CA GLU A 151 -11.86 0.38 -7.01
C GLU A 151 -11.07 1.10 -8.10
N ASN A 152 -9.80 1.44 -7.84
CA ASN A 152 -8.97 2.18 -8.79
C ASN A 152 -8.12 1.28 -9.67
N CYS A 153 -7.97 0.00 -9.33
CA CYS A 153 -7.23 -0.94 -10.14
C CYS A 153 -7.85 -2.34 -10.13
N VAL A 154 -7.54 -3.09 -11.18
CA VAL A 154 -7.84 -4.51 -11.29
C VAL A 154 -6.53 -5.21 -11.54
N THR A 155 -6.21 -6.21 -10.73
CA THR A 155 -5.06 -7.08 -10.95
C THR A 155 -5.54 -8.50 -11.21
N LEU A 156 -5.21 -9.04 -12.38
CA LEU A 156 -5.54 -10.40 -12.79
C LEU A 156 -4.27 -11.24 -12.82
N THR A 157 -4.39 -12.52 -12.43
CA THR A 157 -3.29 -13.48 -12.47
C THR A 157 -3.43 -14.41 -13.67
N GLY A 158 -2.40 -14.51 -14.50
CA GLY A 158 -2.35 -15.44 -15.63
C GLY A 158 -1.16 -16.38 -15.56
N ARG A 159 -1.16 -17.40 -16.43
CA ARG A 159 -0.02 -18.32 -16.62
C ARG A 159 0.28 -18.48 -18.10
N CYS A 160 1.57 -18.44 -18.44
CA CYS A 160 1.99 -18.54 -19.82
C CYS A 160 1.64 -19.92 -20.39
N SER A 161 0.96 -19.96 -21.54
CA SER A 161 0.59 -21.23 -22.19
C SER A 161 1.79 -22.10 -22.58
N LYS A 162 2.93 -21.47 -22.92
CA LYS A 162 4.17 -22.16 -23.31
C LYS A 162 5.03 -22.56 -22.11
N THR A 163 5.32 -21.62 -21.20
CA THR A 163 6.28 -21.83 -20.11
C THR A 163 5.65 -22.21 -18.78
N ARG A 164 4.31 -22.11 -18.67
CA ARG A 164 3.52 -22.29 -17.43
C ARG A 164 3.86 -21.31 -16.29
N ARG A 165 4.77 -20.36 -16.53
CA ARG A 165 5.17 -19.35 -15.54
C ARG A 165 4.06 -18.31 -15.30
N PRO A 166 3.86 -17.89 -14.05
CA PRO A 166 2.82 -16.94 -13.70
C PRO A 166 3.17 -15.49 -14.06
N TYR A 167 2.16 -14.65 -14.18
CA TYR A 167 2.28 -13.20 -14.36
C TYR A 167 1.05 -12.46 -13.86
N LEU A 168 1.20 -11.16 -13.64
CA LEU A 168 0.11 -10.24 -13.32
C LEU A 168 -0.24 -9.39 -14.52
N MET A 169 -1.52 -9.15 -14.73
CA MET A 169 -2.04 -8.11 -15.64
C MET A 169 -2.67 -7.04 -14.77
N LYS A 170 -2.17 -5.81 -14.86
CA LYS A 170 -2.68 -4.68 -14.07
C LYS A 170 -3.44 -3.73 -14.97
N TYR A 171 -4.66 -3.39 -14.56
CA TYR A 171 -5.48 -2.35 -15.17
C TYR A 171 -5.73 -1.25 -14.15
N GLU A 172 -5.73 0.00 -14.59
CA GLU A 172 -5.93 1.17 -13.73
C GLU A 172 -7.06 2.04 -14.28
N ARG A 173 -7.87 2.60 -13.37
CA ARG A 173 -8.93 3.53 -13.73
C ARG A 173 -8.31 4.87 -14.10
N PRO A 174 -8.66 5.47 -15.25
CA PRO A 174 -8.19 6.80 -15.61
C PRO A 174 -8.62 7.84 -14.57
N PRO A 175 -7.82 8.89 -14.33
CA PRO A 175 -8.20 9.95 -13.40
C PRO A 175 -9.50 10.62 -13.85
N ALA A 176 -10.45 10.77 -12.93
CA ALA A 176 -11.81 11.23 -13.22
C ALA A 176 -11.93 12.70 -13.67
N ARG A 177 -10.81 13.45 -13.73
CA ARG A 177 -10.79 14.85 -14.19
C ARG A 177 -9.65 15.06 -15.17
N ILE A 178 -10.00 15.23 -16.44
CA ILE A 178 -9.14 15.88 -17.43
C ILE A 178 -9.57 17.35 -17.42
N SER A 179 -8.71 18.25 -16.90
CA SER A 179 -8.98 19.68 -16.95
C SER A 179 -9.08 20.13 -18.42
N GLY A 180 -10.26 20.61 -18.84
CA GLY A 180 -10.46 21.26 -20.14
C GLY A 180 -11.48 20.63 -21.10
N LEU A 181 -12.17 19.54 -20.74
CA LEU A 181 -13.21 18.94 -21.59
C LEU A 181 -14.48 18.65 -20.79
N ASP A 182 -15.59 19.20 -21.26
CA ASP A 182 -16.95 19.09 -20.70
C ASP A 182 -17.65 17.78 -21.15
N PHE A 183 -16.88 16.69 -21.25
CA PHE A 183 -17.39 15.39 -21.72
C PHE A 183 -17.36 14.38 -20.57
N SER A 184 -18.52 13.82 -20.24
CA SER A 184 -18.63 12.67 -19.33
C SER A 184 -18.08 11.43 -20.03
N LEU A 185 -16.76 11.25 -19.99
CA LEU A 185 -16.14 9.97 -20.34
C LEU A 185 -16.72 8.89 -19.43
N ASN A 186 -16.96 7.69 -19.98
CA ASN A 186 -17.47 6.56 -19.20
C ASN A 186 -16.40 6.16 -18.16
N LEU A 187 -16.52 6.71 -16.93
CA LEU A 187 -15.52 6.64 -15.86
C LEU A 187 -15.39 5.24 -15.21
N ASN A 188 -16.22 4.28 -15.62
CA ASN A 188 -16.26 2.96 -15.02
C ASN A 188 -15.29 1.97 -15.66
N SER A 189 -14.49 2.39 -16.64
CA SER A 189 -13.58 1.49 -17.35
C SER A 189 -12.14 1.57 -16.84
N PHE A 190 -11.39 0.48 -17.02
CA PHE A 190 -10.00 0.34 -16.60
C PHE A 190 -9.11 0.13 -17.82
N ASN A 191 -8.02 0.88 -17.91
CA ASN A 191 -7.06 0.77 -19.00
C ASN A 191 -5.88 -0.10 -18.59
N ILE A 192 -5.33 -0.87 -19.53
CA ILE A 192 -4.13 -1.67 -19.30
C ILE A 192 -2.97 -0.78 -18.83
N ALA A 193 -2.45 -1.07 -17.63
CA ALA A 193 -1.24 -0.44 -17.10
C ALA A 193 0.00 -1.26 -17.46
N GLY A 194 -0.12 -2.60 -17.44
CA GLY A 194 0.97 -3.47 -17.87
C GLY A 194 0.77 -4.93 -17.55
N CYS A 195 1.75 -5.74 -17.97
CA CYS A 195 1.83 -7.15 -17.63
C CYS A 195 3.22 -7.51 -17.14
N TYR A 196 3.29 -8.12 -15.96
CA TYR A 196 4.51 -8.25 -15.18
C TYR A 196 4.77 -9.72 -14.83
N PRO A 197 5.96 -10.26 -15.12
CA PRO A 197 6.31 -11.62 -14.71
C PRO A 197 6.40 -11.70 -13.17
N ILE A 198 5.94 -12.81 -12.60
CA ILE A 198 6.09 -13.12 -11.17
C ILE A 198 6.63 -14.54 -11.01
N ASP A 199 7.11 -14.84 -9.82
CA ASP A 199 7.55 -16.19 -9.42
C ASP A 199 6.40 -16.93 -8.70
N GLU A 200 6.57 -18.25 -8.50
CA GLU A 200 5.54 -19.10 -7.86
C GLU A 200 5.28 -18.76 -6.40
N ASP A 201 6.26 -18.16 -5.72
CA ASP A 201 6.13 -17.70 -4.34
C ASP A 201 5.01 -16.67 -4.19
N TYR A 202 4.66 -15.93 -5.25
CA TYR A 202 3.53 -15.00 -5.25
C TYR A 202 2.26 -15.60 -4.64
N PHE A 203 1.93 -16.83 -4.99
CA PHE A 203 0.70 -17.48 -4.49
C PHE A 203 0.80 -17.87 -3.01
N ALA A 204 2.00 -18.12 -2.49
CA ALA A 204 2.22 -18.37 -1.06
C ALA A 204 2.11 -17.11 -0.22
N TRP A 205 2.38 -15.94 -0.82
CA TRP A 205 2.29 -14.63 -0.17
C TRP A 205 0.97 -13.90 -0.44
N SER A 206 0.08 -14.47 -1.25
CA SER A 206 -1.22 -13.88 -1.59
C SER A 206 -2.33 -14.38 -0.68
N ASP A 207 -3.24 -13.48 -0.32
CA ASP A 207 -4.44 -13.85 0.42
C ASP A 207 -5.43 -14.62 -0.48
N ALA A 208 -5.76 -15.86 -0.10
CA ALA A 208 -6.69 -16.71 -0.85
C ALA A 208 -8.13 -16.16 -0.85
N THR A 209 -8.49 -15.33 0.14
CA THR A 209 -9.83 -14.75 0.28
C THR A 209 -10.13 -13.66 -0.75
N ALA A 210 -9.11 -13.06 -1.35
CA ALA A 210 -9.23 -12.01 -2.36
C ALA A 210 -9.77 -12.51 -3.74
N THR A 211 -9.94 -13.83 -3.91
CA THR A 211 -10.27 -14.46 -5.20
C THR A 211 -11.75 -14.42 -5.60
N GLY A 212 -12.63 -13.86 -4.77
CA GLY A 212 -14.09 -13.81 -5.02
C GLY A 212 -14.57 -12.63 -5.87
N LEU A 213 -13.72 -11.62 -6.08
CA LEU A 213 -14.10 -10.38 -6.78
C LEU A 213 -14.14 -10.60 -8.29
N GLN A 214 -15.17 -10.08 -8.95
CA GLN A 214 -15.36 -10.19 -10.39
C GLN A 214 -15.42 -8.80 -11.01
N VAL A 215 -14.82 -8.68 -12.19
CA VAL A 215 -14.93 -7.49 -13.05
C VAL A 215 -15.51 -7.91 -14.39
N ASN A 216 -16.33 -7.05 -14.97
CA ASN A 216 -16.83 -7.30 -16.32
C ASN A 216 -15.70 -7.07 -17.34
N THR A 217 -15.46 -8.04 -18.22
CA THR A 217 -14.45 -7.89 -19.28
C THR A 217 -14.73 -6.70 -20.18
N SER A 218 -16.00 -6.25 -20.33
CA SER A 218 -16.33 -5.05 -21.09
C SER A 218 -15.79 -3.75 -20.48
N GLU A 219 -15.42 -3.76 -19.20
CA GLU A 219 -14.81 -2.64 -18.50
C GLU A 219 -13.28 -2.63 -18.63
N LEU A 220 -12.67 -3.71 -19.14
CA LEU A 220 -11.22 -3.82 -19.30
C LEU A 220 -10.80 -3.45 -20.72
N HIS A 221 -10.06 -2.34 -20.85
CA HIS A 221 -9.55 -1.86 -22.13
C HIS A 221 -8.07 -2.18 -22.30
N GLY A 222 -7.76 -2.79 -23.43
CA GLY A 222 -6.40 -3.18 -23.82
C GLY A 222 -6.12 -4.64 -23.53
N VAL A 223 -5.33 -5.23 -24.42
CA VAL A 223 -4.90 -6.63 -24.34
C VAL A 223 -3.37 -6.63 -24.19
N PRO A 224 -2.83 -7.00 -23.01
CA PRO A 224 -1.39 -7.09 -22.84
C PRO A 224 -0.85 -8.32 -23.58
N GLY A 225 0.40 -8.24 -24.03
CA GLY A 225 1.15 -9.39 -24.52
C GLY A 225 1.73 -10.23 -23.36
N CYS A 226 1.94 -11.52 -23.59
CA CYS A 226 2.49 -12.42 -22.57
C CYS A 226 3.97 -12.09 -22.30
N PRO A 227 4.36 -11.77 -21.04
CA PRO A 227 5.70 -11.31 -20.71
C PRO A 227 6.77 -12.41 -20.83
N HIS A 228 6.37 -13.69 -20.79
CA HIS A 228 7.31 -14.81 -20.85
C HIS A 228 7.62 -15.33 -22.24
N CYS A 229 6.68 -15.22 -23.20
CA CYS A 229 6.81 -15.88 -24.50
C CYS A 229 6.48 -14.99 -25.70
N GLY A 230 6.11 -13.73 -25.46
CA GLY A 230 5.84 -12.75 -26.51
C GLY A 230 4.55 -12.98 -27.30
N ASN A 231 3.66 -13.88 -26.85
CA ASN A 231 2.33 -14.01 -27.47
C ASN A 231 1.58 -12.67 -27.41
N ALA A 232 0.85 -12.34 -28.47
CA ALA A 232 0.14 -11.07 -28.60
C ALA A 232 -0.96 -10.84 -27.55
N SER A 233 -1.46 -11.92 -26.93
CA SER A 233 -2.41 -11.86 -25.82
C SER A 233 -1.90 -12.66 -24.63
N ALA A 234 -1.97 -12.04 -23.46
CA ALA A 234 -1.76 -12.65 -22.16
C ALA A 234 -3.08 -13.16 -21.55
N PHE A 235 -4.23 -12.96 -22.19
CA PHE A 235 -5.45 -13.63 -21.74
C PHE A 235 -5.37 -15.11 -22.10
N ALA A 236 -5.61 -15.96 -21.11
CA ALA A 236 -5.75 -17.39 -21.31
C ALA A 236 -7.12 -17.83 -20.79
N LEU A 237 -7.91 -18.50 -21.63
CA LEU A 237 -9.13 -19.15 -21.13
C LEU A 237 -8.73 -20.34 -20.25
N CYS A 238 -9.21 -20.34 -19.00
CA CYS A 238 -9.22 -21.54 -18.18
C CYS A 238 -10.10 -22.61 -18.84
N SER A 239 -9.73 -23.89 -18.68
CA SER A 239 -10.61 -25.02 -19.05
C SER A 239 -11.97 -24.99 -18.31
N CYS A 240 -12.04 -24.24 -17.21
CA CYS A 240 -13.24 -23.95 -16.44
C CYS A 240 -14.14 -22.85 -17.04
N GLY A 241 -13.83 -22.34 -18.24
CA GLY A 241 -14.64 -21.33 -18.94
C GLY A 241 -14.52 -19.90 -18.41
N LYS A 242 -13.70 -19.68 -17.37
CA LYS A 242 -13.36 -18.35 -16.86
C LYS A 242 -12.17 -17.78 -17.65
N LEU A 243 -12.25 -16.50 -18.00
CA LEU A 243 -11.06 -15.75 -18.40
C LEU A 243 -10.14 -15.63 -17.19
N LEU A 244 -8.88 -16.04 -17.34
CA LEU A 244 -7.78 -15.68 -16.45
C LEU A 244 -7.11 -14.42 -16.99
#